data_AF-U5HJ61-F1
#
_entry.id   AF-U5HJ61-F1
#
_cell.length_a   1.000
_cell.length_b   1.000
_cell.length_c   1.000
_cell.angle_alpha   90.00
_cell.angle_beta   90.00
_cell.angle_gamma   90.00
#
_symmetry.space_group_name_H-M   'P 1'
#
loop_
_entity.id
_entity.type
_entity.pdbx_description
1 polymer ?
#
loop_
_entity_poly.entity_id
_entity_poly.type
_entity_poly.pdbx_seq_one_letter_code
_entity_poly.pdbx_strand_id
1 'polypeptide(L)'
;MAFTKAGKPITSRRTALYRTLHDQLDSSALSNALKTCEKLLRLDPRDELALQTRLQLLIALDRFTQAVTAIESTHSATYKSYCCYKLARPSETIVLVDDDGRQRQREQQDDRTAFVLRAQALYRLERFEEAKDLFEDLIASAEASPEVIDLRANVDACLQHLAFVSTTVPNALSVFTAARLDQLEDSPVLQLVHHKTNYGRPSASQSVAQAAPNQPRHRRPKHLAAASTPPDEDRWLPKRNRAGAEHIRKREIKRGKIKERLAMQGGTNSMGAAAEAGQTASRKADPKKKAKCRK
;
A
#
# COMPACT_ATOMS: atom_id res chain seq x y z
N MET A 1 27.56 23.49 51.39
CA MET A 1 28.24 23.22 50.10
C MET A 1 27.42 22.19 49.35
N ALA A 2 26.77 22.59 48.25
CA ALA A 2 25.98 21.67 47.43
C ALA A 2 26.91 21.02 46.40
N PHE A 3 27.20 19.73 46.57
CA PHE A 3 27.90 18.94 45.57
C PHE A 3 26.97 18.72 44.37
N THR A 4 27.13 19.52 43.32
CA THR A 4 26.52 19.25 42.02
C THR A 4 27.15 17.97 41.48
N LYS A 5 26.37 16.89 41.43
CA LYS A 5 26.77 15.57 40.92
C LYS A 5 27.27 15.75 39.48
N ALA A 6 28.57 15.65 39.25
CA ALA A 6 29.14 15.73 37.91
C ALA A 6 28.48 14.68 37.00
N GLY A 7 27.99 15.12 35.83
CA GLY A 7 27.37 14.23 34.86
C GLY A 7 28.32 13.10 34.45
N LYS A 8 27.78 11.90 34.17
CA LYS A 8 28.58 10.77 33.68
C LYS A 8 29.37 11.20 32.42
N PRO A 9 30.63 10.75 32.26
CA PRO A 9 31.42 11.09 31.08
C PRO A 9 30.73 10.60 29.80
N ILE A 10 30.87 11.35 28.71
CA ILE A 10 30.19 11.11 27.43
C ILE A 10 30.45 9.68 26.93
N THR A 11 31.68 9.20 27.09
CA THR A 11 32.10 7.84 26.74
C THR A 11 31.27 6.77 27.47
N SER A 12 31.14 6.88 28.79
CA SER A 12 30.32 5.96 29.62
C SER A 12 28.85 6.00 29.21
N ARG A 13 28.32 7.19 28.90
CA ARG A 13 26.95 7.35 28.41
C ARG A 13 26.75 6.68 27.05
N ARG A 14 27.71 6.82 26.13
CA ARG A 14 27.69 6.20 24.80
C ARG A 14 27.70 4.67 24.91
N THR A 15 28.59 4.10 25.73
CA THR A 15 28.63 2.65 25.99
C THR A 15 27.32 2.11 26.55
N ALA A 16 26.69 2.83 27.50
CA ALA A 16 25.40 2.42 28.05
C ALA A 16 24.28 2.44 26.98
N LEU A 17 24.26 3.46 26.10
CA LEU A 17 23.29 3.55 25.01
C LEU A 17 23.47 2.42 23.98
N TYR A 18 24.71 2.03 23.67
CA TYR A 18 24.98 0.90 22.78
C TYR A 18 24.49 -0.43 23.36
N ARG A 19 24.66 -0.66 24.67
CA ARG A 19 24.09 -1.84 25.34
C ARG A 19 22.56 -1.86 25.23
N THR A 20 21.92 -0.73 25.53
CA THR A 20 20.46 -0.59 25.37
C THR A 20 20.02 -0.79 23.92
N LEU A 21 20.79 -0.30 22.95
CA LEU A 21 20.49 -0.49 21.52
C LEU A 21 20.55 -1.97 21.17
N HIS A 22 21.57 -2.70 21.62
CA HIS A 22 21.70 -4.14 21.40
C HIS A 22 20.51 -4.90 21.99
N ASP A 23 20.16 -4.65 23.26
CA ASP A 23 18.99 -5.29 23.91
C ASP A 23 17.68 -5.02 23.14
N GLN A 24 17.54 -3.80 22.58
CA GLN A 24 16.36 -3.43 21.78
C GLN A 24 16.34 -4.11 20.41
N LEU A 25 17.49 -4.34 19.80
CA LEU A 25 17.59 -5.07 18.53
C LEU A 25 17.26 -6.56 18.75
N ASP A 26 17.80 -7.16 19.80
CA ASP A 26 17.53 -8.55 20.17
C ASP A 26 16.04 -8.77 20.50
N SER A 27 15.41 -7.80 21.16
CA SER A 27 13.98 -7.84 21.46
C SER A 27 13.09 -7.37 20.29
N SER A 28 13.65 -7.11 19.10
CA SER A 28 12.95 -6.56 17.93
C SER A 28 12.16 -5.26 18.18
N ALA A 29 12.56 -4.46 19.18
CA ALA A 29 11.96 -3.18 19.52
C ALA A 29 12.48 -2.04 18.62
N LEU A 30 12.34 -2.20 17.30
CA LEU A 30 12.98 -1.37 16.26
C LEU A 30 12.69 0.14 16.39
N SER A 31 11.47 0.50 16.79
CA SER A 31 11.09 1.91 16.99
C SER A 31 11.79 2.57 18.18
N ASN A 32 12.10 1.79 19.23
CA ASN A 32 12.86 2.26 20.38
C ASN A 32 14.36 2.26 20.08
N ALA A 33 14.85 1.24 19.36
CA ALA A 33 16.20 1.20 18.82
C ALA A 33 16.51 2.48 18.02
N LEU A 34 15.61 2.91 17.13
CA LEU A 34 15.79 4.13 16.35
C LEU A 34 15.93 5.38 17.23
N LYS A 35 15.12 5.51 18.27
CA LYS A 35 15.23 6.63 19.24
C LYS A 35 16.55 6.58 20.01
N THR A 36 17.06 5.38 20.30
CA THR A 36 18.36 5.19 20.97
C THR A 36 19.51 5.56 20.03
N CYS A 37 19.46 5.16 18.76
CA CYS A 37 20.39 5.61 17.72
C CYS A 37 20.41 7.13 17.55
N GLU A 38 19.25 7.79 17.52
CA GLU A 38 19.20 9.26 17.47
C GLU A 38 19.84 9.92 18.70
N LYS A 39 19.72 9.31 19.88
CA LYS A 39 20.42 9.80 21.09
C LYS A 39 21.93 9.62 20.98
N LEU A 40 22.41 8.52 20.38
CA LEU A 40 23.83 8.30 20.11
C LEU A 40 24.36 9.38 19.15
N LEU A 41 23.66 9.65 18.06
CA LEU A 41 24.05 10.65 17.06
C LEU A 41 23.99 12.10 17.57
N ARG A 42 23.20 12.38 18.62
CA ARG A 42 23.27 13.69 19.31
C ARG A 42 24.53 13.85 20.16
N LEU A 43 25.13 12.75 20.63
CA LEU A 43 26.39 12.78 21.36
C LEU A 43 27.58 12.82 20.40
N ASP A 44 27.48 12.07 19.31
CA ASP A 44 28.51 11.98 18.27
C ASP A 44 27.85 11.90 16.88
N PRO A 45 27.71 13.03 16.18
CA PRO A 45 27.08 13.07 14.85
C PRO A 45 27.85 12.30 13.76
N ARG A 46 29.13 11.97 14.00
CA ARG A 46 30.00 11.27 13.03
C ARG A 46 30.23 9.81 13.38
N ASP A 47 29.43 9.26 14.30
CA ASP A 47 29.49 7.84 14.65
C ASP A 47 28.95 6.99 13.49
N GLU A 48 29.87 6.44 12.68
CA GLU A 48 29.57 5.64 11.48
C GLU A 48 28.66 4.44 11.78
N LEU A 49 28.90 3.75 12.90
CA LEU A 49 28.09 2.61 13.31
C LEU A 49 26.66 3.04 13.65
N ALA A 50 26.50 4.15 14.37
CA ALA A 50 25.18 4.69 14.67
C ALA A 50 24.45 5.21 13.42
N LEU A 51 25.16 5.81 12.45
CA LEU A 51 24.59 6.25 11.17
C LEU A 51 24.10 5.06 10.34
N GLN A 52 24.93 4.04 10.17
CA GLN A 52 24.58 2.81 9.45
C GLN A 52 23.41 2.08 10.13
N THR A 53 23.44 1.94 11.46
CA THR A 53 22.35 1.30 12.21
C THR A 53 21.06 2.09 12.09
N ARG A 54 21.13 3.43 12.15
CA ARG A 54 19.96 4.30 11.93
C ARG A 54 19.36 4.08 10.54
N LEU A 55 20.19 4.03 9.48
CA LEU A 55 19.71 3.80 8.12
C LEU A 55 19.00 2.45 8.00
N GLN A 56 19.60 1.38 8.50
CA GLN A 56 19.00 0.04 8.49
C GLN A 56 17.68 -0.01 9.28
N LEU A 57 17.61 0.65 10.43
CA LEU A 57 16.37 0.76 11.22
C LEU A 57 15.29 1.55 10.48
N LEU A 58 15.64 2.62 9.77
CA LEU A 58 14.69 3.37 8.94
C LEU A 58 14.13 2.49 7.83
N ILE A 59 14.98 1.69 7.18
CA ILE A 59 14.58 0.72 6.14
C ILE A 59 13.66 -0.36 6.73
N ALA A 60 14.04 -0.97 7.87
CA ALA A 60 13.27 -2.02 8.51
C ALA A 60 11.89 -1.54 9.05
N LEU A 61 11.76 -0.24 9.32
CA LEU A 61 10.50 0.41 9.73
C LEU A 61 9.70 0.97 8.54
N ASP A 62 10.06 0.63 7.30
CA ASP A 62 9.47 1.12 6.06
C ASP A 62 9.48 2.67 5.92
N ARG A 63 10.41 3.35 6.59
CA ARG A 63 10.57 4.83 6.53
C ARG A 63 11.49 5.24 5.40
N PHE A 64 11.17 4.82 4.18
CA PHE A 64 12.04 4.97 3.01
C PHE A 64 12.37 6.41 2.64
N THR A 65 11.44 7.35 2.81
CA THR A 65 11.70 8.78 2.55
C THR A 65 12.78 9.35 3.44
N GLN A 66 12.74 9.01 4.74
CA GLN A 66 13.77 9.42 5.71
C GLN A 66 15.08 8.68 5.44
N ALA A 67 15.01 7.40 5.08
CA ALA A 67 16.18 6.62 4.71
C ALA A 67 16.93 7.27 3.54
N VAL A 68 16.25 7.66 2.45
CA VAL A 68 16.88 8.33 1.30
C VAL A 68 17.62 9.60 1.71
N THR A 69 17.05 10.43 2.59
CA THR A 69 17.71 11.64 3.08
C THR A 69 18.90 11.37 4.02
N ALA A 70 18.95 10.18 4.61
CA ALA A 70 20.00 9.75 5.52
C ALA A 70 21.14 9.03 4.81
N ILE A 71 21.03 8.75 3.50
CA ILE A 71 22.07 8.05 2.75
C ILE A 71 23.24 8.99 2.48
N GLU A 72 24.42 8.62 2.96
CA GLU A 72 25.69 9.27 2.71
C GLU A 72 26.53 8.51 1.68
N SER A 73 27.58 9.14 1.14
CA SER A 73 28.47 8.52 0.14
C SER A 73 29.27 7.32 0.65
N THR A 74 29.32 7.12 1.97
CA THR A 74 29.97 6.00 2.64
C THR A 74 29.11 4.73 2.64
N HIS A 75 27.81 4.85 2.36
CA HIS A 75 26.89 3.72 2.32
C HIS A 75 26.85 3.07 0.94
N SER A 76 26.50 1.77 0.89
CA SER A 76 26.28 1.07 -0.37
C SER A 76 25.20 1.78 -1.19
N ALA A 77 25.50 2.03 -2.46
CA ALA A 77 24.59 2.66 -3.41
C ALA A 77 23.27 1.87 -3.58
N THR A 78 23.31 0.56 -3.30
CA THR A 78 22.14 -0.35 -3.29
C THR A 78 21.04 0.13 -2.33
N TYR A 79 21.38 0.82 -1.23
CA TYR A 79 20.37 1.35 -0.31
C TYR A 79 19.47 2.38 -0.99
N LYS A 80 20.04 3.25 -1.84
CA LYS A 80 19.28 4.31 -2.51
C LYS A 80 18.35 3.72 -3.55
N SER A 81 18.85 2.82 -4.39
CA SER A 81 18.05 2.13 -5.39
C SER A 81 16.91 1.32 -4.74
N TYR A 82 17.19 0.62 -3.63
CA TYR A 82 16.19 -0.12 -2.86
C TYR A 82 15.09 0.80 -2.33
N CYS A 83 15.45 1.93 -1.71
CA CYS A 83 14.46 2.87 -1.20
C CYS A 83 13.60 3.46 -2.33
N CYS A 84 14.20 3.82 -3.48
CA CYS A 84 13.45 4.30 -4.66
C CYS A 84 12.47 3.24 -5.17
N TYR A 85 12.88 1.97 -5.18
CA TYR A 85 12.01 0.86 -5.60
C TYR A 85 10.79 0.75 -4.68
N LYS A 86 11.02 0.77 -3.36
CA LYS A 86 9.96 0.70 -2.35
C LYS A 86 9.03 1.92 -2.36
N LEU A 87 9.52 3.06 -2.82
CA LEU A 87 8.72 4.29 -3.05
C LEU A 87 7.97 4.30 -4.40
N ALA A 88 7.90 3.15 -5.09
CA ALA A 88 7.24 3.00 -6.39
C ALA A 88 7.83 3.93 -7.47
N ARG A 89 9.17 4.10 -7.47
CA ARG A 89 9.91 4.83 -8.50
C ARG A 89 10.82 3.90 -9.31
N PRO A 90 10.27 2.93 -10.05
CA PRO A 90 11.06 1.91 -10.73
C PRO A 90 12.00 2.47 -11.79
N SER A 91 11.62 3.55 -12.50
CA SER A 91 12.50 4.18 -13.49
C SER A 91 13.75 4.78 -12.85
N GLU A 92 13.59 5.45 -11.70
CA GLU A 92 14.72 6.00 -10.92
C GLU A 92 15.61 4.89 -10.37
N THR A 93 15.00 3.78 -9.91
CA THR A 93 15.75 2.58 -9.47
C THR A 93 16.66 2.04 -10.57
N ILE A 94 16.15 1.87 -11.80
CA ILE A 94 16.94 1.34 -12.92
C ILE A 94 18.13 2.25 -13.21
N VAL A 95 17.89 3.57 -13.30
CA VAL A 95 18.97 4.56 -13.54
C VAL A 95 20.02 4.48 -12.44
N LEU A 96 19.62 4.43 -11.16
CA LEU A 96 20.56 4.34 -10.05
C LEU A 96 21.40 3.06 -10.08
N VAL A 97 20.81 1.92 -10.42
CA VAL A 97 21.55 0.65 -10.55
C VAL A 97 22.50 0.70 -11.74
N ASP A 98 22.05 1.20 -12.89
CA ASP A 98 22.87 1.28 -14.10
C ASP A 98 24.02 2.29 -13.95
N ASP A 99 23.79 3.40 -13.23
CA ASP A 99 24.79 4.43 -12.94
C ASP A 99 25.87 3.90 -11.98
N ASP A 100 25.45 3.20 -10.93
CA ASP A 100 26.34 2.60 -9.94
C ASP A 100 27.19 1.47 -10.54
N GLY A 101 26.60 0.63 -11.40
CA GLY A 101 27.32 -0.41 -12.14
C GLY A 101 28.42 0.13 -13.07
N ARG A 102 28.31 1.39 -13.53
CA ARG A 102 29.38 2.05 -14.29
C ARG A 102 30.49 2.60 -13.39
N GLN A 103 30.22 2.86 -12.12
CA GLN A 103 31.17 3.40 -11.15
C GLN A 103 31.91 2.30 -10.37
N ARG A 104 31.34 1.10 -10.25
CA ARG A 104 31.95 -0.02 -9.51
C ARG A 104 32.68 -1.01 -10.43
N GLN A 105 33.99 -1.15 -10.23
CA GLN A 105 34.78 -2.32 -10.66
C GLN A 105 34.99 -3.33 -9.51
N ARG A 106 34.29 -3.19 -8.37
CA ARG A 106 34.58 -3.96 -7.14
C ARG A 106 33.29 -4.34 -6.39
N GLU A 107 33.27 -5.61 -5.98
CA GLU A 107 32.32 -6.34 -5.11
C GLU A 107 31.17 -7.09 -5.82
N GLN A 108 31.43 -8.37 -6.14
CA GLN A 108 30.54 -9.27 -6.88
C GLN A 108 29.16 -9.52 -6.23
N GLN A 109 29.04 -9.41 -4.91
CA GLN A 109 27.79 -9.72 -4.19
C GLN A 109 26.81 -8.53 -4.18
N ASP A 110 27.33 -7.30 -4.04
CA ASP A 110 26.52 -6.08 -4.04
C ASP A 110 25.94 -5.80 -5.43
N ASP A 111 26.66 -6.20 -6.48
CA ASP A 111 26.19 -6.15 -7.86
C ASP A 111 24.98 -7.07 -8.08
N ARG A 112 25.01 -8.30 -7.52
CA ARG A 112 23.92 -9.26 -7.69
C ARG A 112 22.59 -8.72 -7.15
N THR A 113 22.59 -8.18 -5.93
CA THR A 113 21.36 -7.62 -5.32
C THR A 113 20.82 -6.41 -6.10
N ALA A 114 21.72 -5.59 -6.65
CA ALA A 114 21.35 -4.46 -7.51
C ALA A 114 20.69 -4.96 -8.82
N PHE A 115 21.24 -6.00 -9.45
CA PHE A 115 20.65 -6.62 -10.65
C PHE A 115 19.28 -7.26 -10.39
N VAL A 116 19.10 -7.96 -9.26
CA VAL A 116 17.77 -8.46 -8.85
C VAL A 116 16.77 -7.32 -8.74
N LEU A 117 17.17 -6.22 -8.11
CA LEU A 117 16.32 -5.05 -7.95
C LEU A 117 15.99 -4.38 -9.29
N ARG A 118 16.94 -4.34 -10.22
CA ARG A 118 16.74 -3.86 -11.59
C ARG A 118 15.71 -4.71 -12.33
N ALA A 119 15.81 -6.04 -12.27
CA ALA A 119 14.82 -6.94 -12.89
C ALA A 119 13.42 -6.75 -12.29
N GLN A 120 13.32 -6.61 -10.96
CA GLN A 120 12.06 -6.29 -10.30
C GLN A 120 11.48 -4.93 -10.73
N ALA A 121 12.33 -3.92 -10.93
CA ALA A 121 11.91 -2.62 -11.42
C ALA A 121 11.45 -2.66 -12.89
N LEU A 122 12.14 -3.44 -13.74
CA LEU A 122 11.74 -3.69 -15.13
C LEU A 122 10.37 -4.39 -15.19
N TYR A 123 10.14 -5.38 -14.34
CA TYR A 123 8.85 -6.04 -14.20
C TYR A 123 7.72 -5.06 -13.87
N ARG A 124 7.95 -4.14 -12.91
CA ARG A 124 6.96 -3.09 -12.56
C ARG A 124 6.68 -2.10 -13.69
N LEU A 125 7.60 -1.96 -14.65
CA LEU A 125 7.43 -1.15 -15.85
C LEU A 125 6.87 -1.95 -17.03
N GLU A 126 6.43 -3.19 -16.81
CA GLU A 126 5.89 -4.10 -17.83
C GLU A 126 6.90 -4.43 -18.95
N ARG A 127 8.20 -4.21 -18.69
CA ARG A 127 9.30 -4.61 -19.58
C ARG A 127 9.65 -6.07 -19.30
N PHE A 128 8.69 -6.96 -19.54
CA PHE A 128 8.76 -8.37 -19.11
C PHE A 128 9.85 -9.17 -19.81
N GLU A 129 10.18 -8.87 -21.07
CA GLU A 129 11.28 -9.52 -21.80
C GLU A 129 12.63 -9.23 -21.13
N GLU A 130 12.94 -7.97 -20.90
CA GLU A 130 14.20 -7.57 -20.25
C GLU A 130 14.28 -8.04 -18.80
N ALA A 131 13.15 -8.06 -18.08
CA ALA A 131 13.10 -8.58 -16.72
C ALA A 131 13.39 -10.09 -16.69
N LYS A 132 12.75 -10.85 -17.59
CA LYS A 132 12.96 -12.29 -17.76
C LYS A 132 14.42 -12.61 -18.01
N ASP A 133 15.02 -11.98 -19.02
CA ASP A 133 16.39 -12.27 -19.45
C ASP A 133 17.38 -12.00 -18.30
N LEU A 134 17.17 -10.91 -17.56
CA LEU A 134 18.00 -10.59 -16.39
C LEU A 134 17.82 -11.61 -15.25
N PHE A 135 16.60 -12.09 -15.00
CA PHE A 135 16.38 -13.16 -14.02
C PHE A 135 17.03 -14.48 -14.46
N GLU A 136 17.00 -14.81 -15.75
CA GLU A 136 17.68 -16.00 -16.30
C GLU A 136 19.20 -15.91 -16.14
N ASP A 137 19.80 -14.75 -16.41
CA ASP A 137 21.23 -14.50 -16.18
C ASP A 137 21.60 -14.63 -14.69
N LEU A 138 20.74 -14.13 -13.80
CA LEU A 138 20.91 -14.27 -12.35
C LEU A 138 20.79 -15.74 -11.90
N ILE A 139 19.94 -16.55 -12.52
CA ILE A 139 19.83 -17.99 -12.25
C ILE A 139 21.07 -18.71 -12.78
N ALA A 140 21.55 -18.38 -13.98
CA ALA A 140 22.71 -19.02 -14.59
C ALA A 140 23.99 -18.83 -13.75
N SER A 141 24.10 -17.68 -13.06
CA SER A 141 25.20 -17.36 -12.15
C SER A 141 24.99 -17.83 -10.70
N ALA A 142 23.83 -18.40 -10.36
CA ALA A 142 23.52 -18.84 -9.00
C ALA A 142 23.92 -20.30 -8.77
N GLU A 143 25.06 -20.54 -8.13
CA GLU A 143 25.48 -21.89 -7.72
C GLU A 143 24.54 -22.47 -6.65
N ALA A 144 23.52 -23.24 -7.07
CA ALA A 144 22.58 -23.98 -6.23
C ALA A 144 22.04 -23.21 -4.98
N SER A 145 21.92 -21.88 -5.09
CA SER A 145 21.45 -21.01 -4.02
C SER A 145 19.94 -21.21 -3.80
N PRO A 146 19.44 -21.12 -2.55
CA PRO A 146 17.99 -21.13 -2.29
C PRO A 146 17.24 -20.02 -3.05
N GLU A 147 17.93 -18.94 -3.43
CA GLU A 147 17.40 -17.82 -4.22
C GLU A 147 16.88 -18.25 -5.61
N VAL A 148 17.41 -19.33 -6.19
CA VAL A 148 17.02 -19.81 -7.53
C VAL A 148 15.53 -20.10 -7.63
N ILE A 149 14.91 -20.55 -6.53
CA ILE A 149 13.47 -20.84 -6.48
C ILE A 149 12.67 -19.54 -6.68
N ASP A 150 13.04 -18.47 -5.99
CA ASP A 150 12.37 -17.17 -6.08
C ASP A 150 12.59 -16.53 -7.46
N LEU A 151 13.80 -16.63 -8.01
CA LEU A 151 14.11 -16.12 -9.34
C LEU A 151 13.32 -16.85 -10.43
N ARG A 152 13.17 -18.19 -10.33
CA ARG A 152 12.35 -18.97 -11.27
C ARG A 152 10.88 -18.58 -11.21
N ALA A 153 10.33 -18.35 -10.01
CA ALA A 153 8.97 -17.85 -9.86
C ALA A 153 8.78 -16.49 -10.54
N ASN A 154 9.79 -15.61 -10.50
CA ASN A 154 9.76 -14.32 -11.20
C ASN A 154 9.85 -14.50 -12.74
N VAL A 155 10.68 -15.42 -13.24
CA VAL A 155 10.73 -15.79 -14.67
C VAL A 155 9.37 -16.29 -15.14
N ASP A 156 8.75 -17.21 -14.40
CA ASP A 156 7.43 -17.75 -14.72
C ASP A 156 6.36 -16.64 -14.76
N ALA A 157 6.41 -15.68 -13.84
CA ALA A 157 5.52 -14.52 -13.86
C ALA A 157 5.71 -13.67 -15.13
N CYS A 158 6.95 -13.39 -15.53
CA CYS A 158 7.25 -12.68 -16.78
C CYS A 158 6.69 -13.44 -17.99
N LEU A 159 6.92 -14.76 -18.06
CA LEU A 159 6.44 -15.62 -19.14
C LEU A 159 4.91 -15.66 -19.21
N GLN A 160 4.22 -15.72 -18.07
CA GLN A 160 2.76 -15.67 -18.02
C GLN A 160 2.22 -14.35 -18.61
N HIS A 161 2.85 -13.22 -18.30
CA HIS A 161 2.46 -11.92 -18.86
C HIS A 161 2.72 -11.84 -20.37
N LEU A 162 3.89 -12.30 -20.82
CA LEU A 162 4.22 -12.36 -22.25
C LEU A 162 3.27 -13.29 -23.02
N ALA A 163 2.99 -14.47 -22.48
CA ALA A 163 2.04 -15.42 -23.05
C ALA A 163 0.61 -14.87 -23.06
N PHE A 164 0.22 -14.10 -22.03
CA PHE A 164 -1.09 -13.46 -21.97
C PHE A 164 -1.31 -12.55 -23.18
N VAL A 165 -0.36 -11.65 -23.43
CA VAL A 165 -0.44 -10.67 -24.54
C VAL A 165 -0.31 -11.34 -25.90
N SER A 166 0.65 -12.25 -26.06
CA SER A 166 0.98 -12.86 -27.37
C SER A 166 0.03 -13.97 -27.80
N THR A 167 -0.50 -14.76 -26.87
CA THR A 167 -1.28 -15.96 -27.20
C THR A 167 -2.66 -15.97 -26.56
N THR A 168 -2.77 -15.65 -25.27
CA THR A 168 -4.04 -15.85 -24.54
C THR A 168 -5.11 -14.89 -25.04
N VAL A 169 -4.79 -13.59 -25.17
CA VAL A 169 -5.74 -12.59 -25.67
C VAL A 169 -6.12 -12.84 -27.12
N PRO A 170 -5.17 -13.02 -28.08
CA PRO A 170 -5.53 -13.31 -29.47
C PRO A 170 -6.37 -14.59 -29.63
N ASN A 171 -6.05 -15.66 -28.89
CA ASN A 171 -6.82 -16.91 -28.95
C ASN A 171 -8.22 -16.75 -28.34
N ALA A 172 -8.36 -15.99 -27.26
CA ALA A 172 -9.67 -15.70 -26.70
C ALA A 172 -10.52 -14.87 -27.69
N LEU A 173 -9.91 -13.86 -28.32
CA LEU A 173 -10.57 -13.00 -29.30
C LEU A 173 -10.90 -13.74 -30.60
N SER A 174 -10.10 -14.70 -31.05
CA SER A 174 -10.38 -15.46 -32.27
C SER A 174 -11.62 -16.36 -32.15
N VAL A 175 -11.98 -16.75 -30.93
CA VAL A 175 -13.21 -17.50 -30.62
C VAL A 175 -14.44 -16.59 -30.55
N PHE A 176 -14.26 -15.27 -30.41
CA PHE A 176 -15.36 -14.30 -30.50
C PHE A 176 -15.76 -14.13 -31.97
N THR A 177 -16.86 -14.77 -32.35
CA THR A 177 -17.51 -14.59 -33.65
C THR A 177 -18.55 -13.47 -33.60
N ALA A 178 -18.86 -12.86 -34.74
CA ALA A 178 -19.94 -11.87 -34.86
C ALA A 178 -21.28 -12.40 -34.32
N ALA A 179 -21.62 -13.65 -34.63
CA ALA A 179 -22.81 -14.30 -34.08
C ALA A 179 -22.82 -14.40 -32.54
N ARG A 180 -21.65 -14.48 -31.89
CA ARG A 180 -21.52 -14.51 -30.43
C ARG A 180 -21.57 -13.11 -29.81
N LEU A 181 -21.18 -12.09 -30.57
CA LEU A 181 -21.41 -10.68 -30.22
C LEU A 181 -22.90 -10.36 -30.29
N ASP A 182 -23.58 -10.69 -31.38
CA ASP A 182 -25.03 -10.47 -31.55
C ASP A 182 -25.82 -11.14 -30.42
N GLN A 183 -25.49 -12.40 -30.10
CA GLN A 183 -26.08 -13.13 -28.96
C GLN A 183 -25.84 -12.44 -27.61
N LEU A 184 -24.70 -11.76 -27.44
CA LEU A 184 -24.37 -11.06 -26.20
C LEU A 184 -25.13 -9.73 -26.11
N GLU A 185 -25.29 -9.02 -27.23
CA GLU A 185 -26.05 -7.77 -27.34
C GLU A 185 -27.56 -8.01 -27.11
N ASP A 186 -28.08 -9.12 -27.63
CA ASP A 186 -29.48 -9.52 -27.46
C ASP A 186 -29.78 -10.18 -26.10
N SER A 187 -28.75 -10.57 -25.34
CA SER A 187 -28.93 -11.25 -24.05
C SER A 187 -29.37 -10.25 -22.97
N PRO A 188 -30.52 -10.46 -22.31
CA PRO A 188 -30.96 -9.58 -21.23
C PRO A 188 -29.96 -9.65 -20.07
N VAL A 189 -29.47 -8.48 -19.63
CA VAL A 189 -28.43 -8.29 -18.60
C VAL A 189 -28.61 -9.14 -17.34
N LEU A 190 -29.86 -9.48 -16.98
CA LEU A 190 -30.16 -10.35 -15.84
C LEU A 190 -29.61 -11.78 -15.99
N GLN A 191 -29.52 -12.33 -17.20
CA GLN A 191 -28.92 -13.64 -17.45
C GLN A 191 -27.38 -13.60 -17.36
N LEU A 192 -26.79 -12.44 -17.65
CA LEU A 192 -25.36 -12.21 -17.54
C LEU A 192 -24.85 -12.13 -16.08
N VAL A 193 -25.72 -11.98 -15.08
CA VAL A 193 -25.27 -11.97 -13.67
C VAL A 193 -25.31 -13.38 -13.04
N HIS A 194 -26.04 -14.32 -13.66
CA HIS A 194 -26.23 -15.68 -13.14
C HIS A 194 -25.26 -16.71 -13.73
N HIS A 195 -24.53 -16.38 -14.80
CA HIS A 195 -23.42 -17.23 -15.22
C HIS A 195 -22.27 -17.03 -14.23
N LYS A 196 -22.19 -17.91 -13.24
CA LYS A 196 -20.90 -18.15 -12.60
C LYS A 196 -19.96 -18.58 -13.71
N THR A 197 -19.04 -17.70 -14.09
CA THR A 197 -17.90 -18.06 -14.93
C THR A 197 -17.16 -19.19 -14.22
N ASN A 198 -17.45 -20.43 -14.61
CA ASN A 198 -16.64 -21.59 -14.25
C ASN A 198 -15.31 -21.40 -14.98
N TYR A 199 -14.40 -20.64 -14.38
CA TYR A 199 -12.98 -20.78 -14.70
C TYR A 199 -12.63 -22.22 -14.34
N GLY A 200 -12.30 -23.00 -15.37
CA GLY A 200 -12.12 -24.44 -15.28
C GLY A 200 -11.08 -24.82 -14.25
N ARG A 201 -11.54 -25.18 -13.05
CA ARG A 201 -10.81 -26.09 -12.18
C ARG A 201 -11.08 -27.49 -12.72
N PRO A 202 -10.05 -28.33 -12.99
CA PRO A 202 -10.31 -29.72 -13.35
C PRO A 202 -11.03 -30.38 -12.17
N SER A 203 -12.33 -30.61 -12.34
CA SER A 203 -13.18 -31.19 -11.31
C SER A 203 -12.90 -32.68 -11.28
N ALA A 204 -12.20 -33.14 -10.25
CA ALA A 204 -12.28 -34.54 -9.86
C ALA A 204 -13.76 -34.89 -9.67
N SER A 205 -14.18 -35.97 -10.32
CA SER A 205 -15.53 -36.51 -10.28
C SER A 205 -15.92 -36.84 -8.85
N GLN A 206 -16.70 -35.95 -8.21
CA GLN A 206 -17.50 -36.30 -7.05
C GLN A 206 -18.97 -36.20 -7.44
N SER A 207 -19.68 -37.30 -7.20
CA SER A 207 -21.13 -37.39 -7.34
C SER A 207 -21.79 -36.44 -6.36
N VAL A 208 -22.34 -35.34 -6.88
CA VAL A 208 -23.17 -34.43 -6.09
C VAL A 208 -24.53 -35.09 -5.88
N ALA A 209 -24.76 -35.62 -4.69
CA ALA A 209 -26.10 -36.00 -4.25
C ALA A 209 -27.00 -34.75 -4.27
N GLN A 210 -28.10 -34.81 -5.04
CA GLN A 210 -29.06 -33.73 -5.14
C GLN A 210 -29.78 -33.56 -3.79
N ALA A 211 -29.42 -32.52 -3.04
CA ALA A 211 -30.17 -32.11 -1.86
C ALA A 211 -31.52 -31.50 -2.28
N ALA A 212 -32.61 -31.95 -1.66
CA ALA A 212 -33.96 -31.45 -1.92
C ALA A 212 -34.08 -29.93 -1.62
N PRO A 213 -34.87 -29.17 -2.40
CA PRO A 213 -34.98 -27.73 -2.23
C PRO A 213 -35.72 -27.38 -0.93
N ASN A 214 -35.03 -26.71 -0.01
CA ASN A 214 -35.66 -26.13 1.19
C ASN A 214 -36.66 -25.02 0.79
N GLN A 215 -37.89 -25.08 1.31
CA GLN A 215 -38.87 -24.04 1.05
C GLN A 215 -38.45 -22.69 1.69
N PRO A 216 -38.60 -21.56 0.98
CA PRO A 216 -38.25 -20.25 1.51
C PRO A 216 -39.17 -19.87 2.67
N ARG A 217 -38.57 -19.55 3.83
CA ARG A 217 -39.26 -19.27 5.11
C ARG A 217 -40.10 -17.96 5.17
N HIS A 218 -40.39 -17.31 4.04
CA HIS A 218 -41.23 -16.11 4.04
C HIS A 218 -42.21 -16.12 2.86
N ARG A 219 -43.52 -16.23 3.16
CA ARG A 219 -44.58 -16.00 2.17
C ARG A 219 -44.47 -14.55 1.70
N ARG A 220 -44.37 -14.36 0.37
CA ARG A 220 -44.37 -13.03 -0.24
C ARG A 220 -45.68 -12.30 0.16
N PRO A 221 -45.61 -11.03 0.60
CA PRO A 221 -46.82 -10.25 0.93
C PRO A 221 -47.80 -10.23 -0.24
N LYS A 222 -49.12 -10.31 0.04
CA LYS A 222 -50.19 -10.49 -0.96
C LYS A 222 -50.20 -9.49 -2.12
N HIS A 223 -49.61 -8.29 -1.96
CA HIS A 223 -49.52 -7.28 -3.03
C HIS A 223 -48.47 -7.60 -4.11
N LEU A 224 -47.59 -8.59 -3.89
CA LEU A 224 -46.60 -9.07 -4.86
C LEU A 224 -47.04 -10.36 -5.57
N ALA A 225 -48.28 -10.82 -5.34
CA ALA A 225 -48.85 -11.98 -6.01
C ALA A 225 -49.38 -11.66 -7.42
N ALA A 226 -49.47 -10.38 -7.79
CA ALA A 226 -49.78 -9.94 -9.14
C ALA A 226 -48.51 -9.38 -9.78
N ALA A 227 -47.97 -10.09 -10.77
CA ALA A 227 -46.91 -9.61 -11.64
C ALA A 227 -47.46 -8.48 -12.54
N SER A 228 -47.56 -7.25 -12.03
CA SER A 228 -47.86 -6.08 -12.88
C SER A 228 -47.58 -4.70 -12.28
N THR A 229 -46.90 -4.58 -11.13
CA THR A 229 -46.26 -3.29 -10.82
C THR A 229 -44.93 -3.24 -11.56
N PRO A 230 -44.77 -2.38 -12.59
CA PRO A 230 -43.48 -2.18 -13.21
C PRO A 230 -42.46 -1.76 -12.13
N PRO A 231 -41.21 -2.23 -12.22
CA PRO A 231 -40.16 -1.81 -11.30
C PRO A 231 -40.10 -0.28 -11.25
N ASP A 232 -40.01 0.28 -10.04
CA ASP A 232 -39.96 1.72 -9.80
C ASP A 232 -38.93 2.43 -10.71
N GLU A 233 -39.37 3.46 -11.43
CA GLU A 233 -38.60 4.13 -12.49
C GLU A 233 -37.28 4.72 -11.96
N ASP A 234 -37.26 5.12 -10.69
CA ASP A 234 -36.12 5.74 -10.02
C ASP A 234 -35.09 4.73 -9.46
N ARG A 235 -35.20 3.44 -9.80
CA ARG A 235 -34.33 2.40 -9.22
C ARG A 235 -32.84 2.63 -9.54
N TRP A 236 -32.55 3.14 -10.73
CA TRP A 236 -31.18 3.45 -11.20
C TRP A 236 -30.58 4.66 -10.49
N LEU A 237 -31.39 5.51 -9.86
CA LEU A 237 -30.90 6.66 -9.10
C LEU A 237 -30.33 6.21 -7.73
N PRO A 238 -29.25 6.85 -7.25
CA PRO A 238 -28.79 6.71 -5.88
C PRO A 238 -29.94 6.90 -4.89
N LYS A 239 -29.98 6.11 -3.81
CA LYS A 239 -31.13 6.05 -2.88
C LYS A 239 -31.64 7.40 -2.38
N ARG A 240 -30.76 8.41 -2.26
CA ARG A 240 -31.08 9.78 -1.84
C ARG A 240 -31.82 10.62 -2.89
N ASN A 241 -31.77 10.23 -4.16
CA ASN A 241 -32.33 10.96 -5.30
C ASN A 241 -33.62 10.31 -5.83
N ARG A 242 -34.15 9.28 -5.15
CA ARG A 242 -35.41 8.60 -5.54
C ARG A 242 -36.61 9.40 -5.05
N ALA A 243 -37.75 9.35 -5.75
CA ALA A 243 -38.97 10.06 -5.37
C ALA A 243 -39.44 9.82 -3.91
N GLY A 244 -39.14 8.66 -3.33
CA GLY A 244 -39.43 8.34 -1.92
C GLY A 244 -38.37 8.73 -0.88
N ALA A 245 -37.19 9.18 -1.30
CA ALA A 245 -36.03 9.39 -0.44
C ALA A 245 -36.26 10.50 0.59
N GLU A 246 -36.90 11.59 0.18
CA GLU A 246 -37.29 12.71 1.04
C GLU A 246 -38.26 12.26 2.14
N HIS A 247 -39.23 11.40 1.82
CA HIS A 247 -40.16 10.86 2.80
C HIS A 247 -39.47 9.94 3.81
N ILE A 248 -38.51 9.12 3.36
CA ILE A 248 -37.72 8.25 4.25
C ILE A 248 -36.85 9.11 5.16
N ARG A 249 -36.14 10.11 4.60
CA ARG A 249 -35.30 11.05 5.34
C ARG A 249 -36.09 11.82 6.39
N LYS A 250 -37.28 12.33 6.05
CA LYS A 250 -38.20 12.98 7.00
C LYS A 250 -38.63 12.04 8.13
N ARG A 251 -38.92 10.75 7.85
CA ARG A 251 -39.21 9.76 8.91
C ARG A 251 -38.00 9.48 9.80
N GLU A 252 -36.79 9.45 9.24
CA GLU A 252 -35.56 9.20 9.99
C GLU A 252 -35.15 10.40 10.85
N ILE A 253 -35.37 11.63 10.37
CA ILE A 253 -35.25 12.87 11.16
C ILE A 253 -36.26 12.84 12.32
N LYS A 254 -37.53 12.51 12.05
CA LYS A 254 -38.56 12.38 13.10
C LYS A 254 -38.24 11.27 14.12
N ARG A 255 -37.54 10.22 13.70
CA ARG A 255 -37.04 9.14 14.58
C ARG A 255 -35.71 9.47 15.26
N GLY A 256 -35.19 10.69 15.09
CA GLY A 256 -33.96 11.15 15.73
C GLY A 256 -32.67 10.50 15.21
N LYS A 257 -32.74 9.75 14.10
CA LYS A 257 -31.58 9.04 13.53
C LYS A 257 -30.70 9.92 12.66
N ILE A 258 -31.23 11.05 12.18
CA ILE A 258 -30.50 12.05 11.40
C ILE A 258 -30.62 13.40 12.13
N LYS A 259 -29.49 13.95 12.57
CA LYS A 259 -29.40 15.34 13.04
C LYS A 259 -29.31 16.25 11.82
N GLU A 260 -30.24 17.18 11.68
CA GLU A 260 -30.24 18.19 10.63
C GLU A 260 -29.00 19.09 10.80
N ARG A 261 -27.96 18.87 10.00
CA ARG A 261 -26.87 19.85 9.86
C ARG A 261 -27.26 20.84 8.77
N LEU A 262 -27.36 22.10 9.19
CA LEU A 262 -27.51 23.30 8.37
C LEU A 262 -26.58 23.22 7.14
N ALA A 263 -27.16 23.44 5.96
CA ALA A 263 -26.46 23.42 4.68
C ALA A 263 -25.45 24.57 4.59
N MET A 264 -24.18 24.24 4.33
CA MET A 264 -23.20 25.18 3.77
C MET A 264 -22.66 24.53 2.49
N GLN A 265 -23.10 25.08 1.36
CA GLN A 265 -22.82 24.65 -0.01
C GLN A 265 -21.66 25.48 -0.57
N GLY A 266 -20.83 24.87 -1.42
CA GLY A 266 -20.03 25.59 -2.42
C GLY A 266 -18.53 25.33 -2.33
N GLY A 267 -18.02 24.45 -3.19
CA GLY A 267 -16.59 24.31 -3.45
C GLY A 267 -16.15 25.19 -4.63
N THR A 268 -14.87 25.56 -4.65
CA THR A 268 -14.02 25.74 -5.85
C THR A 268 -12.55 25.79 -5.41
N ASN A 269 -11.70 25.02 -6.10
CA ASN A 269 -10.25 25.18 -6.11
C ASN A 269 -9.87 26.52 -6.80
N SER A 270 -8.94 27.27 -6.23
CA SER A 270 -7.97 28.09 -6.99
C SER A 270 -6.72 28.33 -6.16
N MET A 271 -5.55 28.10 -6.78
CA MET A 271 -4.25 28.53 -6.28
C MET A 271 -4.07 30.04 -6.49
N GLY A 272 -3.29 30.70 -5.62
CA GLY A 272 -2.59 31.93 -6.01
C GLY A 272 -2.46 33.02 -4.94
N ALA A 273 -1.32 32.99 -4.24
CA ALA A 273 -0.46 34.11 -3.85
C ALA A 273 -0.97 35.33 -3.04
N ALA A 274 -0.16 35.60 -2.01
CA ALA A 274 0.25 36.90 -1.45
C ALA A 274 -0.74 37.69 -0.56
N ALA A 275 -0.38 37.84 0.71
CA ALA A 275 0.19 39.10 1.25
C ALA A 275 0.36 39.03 2.78
N GLU A 276 1.50 39.55 3.24
CA GLU A 276 1.76 39.88 4.64
C GLU A 276 0.75 40.88 5.20
N ALA A 277 0.37 40.72 6.47
CA ALA A 277 0.17 41.83 7.38
C ALA A 277 0.26 41.31 8.81
N GLY A 278 1.33 41.68 9.51
CA GLY A 278 1.41 41.55 10.96
C GLY A 278 0.41 42.47 11.64
N GLN A 279 -0.24 41.99 12.70
CA GLN A 279 -0.72 42.85 13.77
C GLN A 279 -0.71 42.10 15.10
N THR A 280 0.17 42.58 15.96
CA THR A 280 0.26 42.33 17.39
C THR A 280 -1.01 42.80 18.10
N ALA A 281 -1.60 41.96 18.97
CA ALA A 281 -2.43 42.44 20.07
C ALA A 281 -2.23 41.56 21.29
N SER A 282 -1.59 42.15 22.29
CA SER A 282 -1.37 41.58 23.61
C SER A 282 -2.56 41.81 24.53
N ARG A 283 -2.84 40.79 25.35
CA ARG A 283 -3.36 40.82 26.74
C ARG A 283 -4.76 41.38 27.00
N LYS A 284 -5.57 40.56 27.68
CA LYS A 284 -5.92 40.77 29.11
C LYS A 284 -6.41 39.48 29.77
N ALA A 285 -5.99 39.30 31.01
CA ALA A 285 -6.26 38.17 31.88
C ALA A 285 -7.48 38.42 32.78
N ASP A 286 -8.21 37.32 33.06
CA ASP A 286 -8.84 36.89 34.34
C ASP A 286 -9.85 37.81 35.07
N PRO A 287 -10.69 37.34 36.05
CA PRO A 287 -10.59 36.08 36.83
C PRO A 287 -11.91 35.32 37.19
N LYS A 288 -11.71 34.09 37.72
CA LYS A 288 -12.41 33.40 38.84
C LYS A 288 -13.96 33.22 38.81
N LYS A 289 -14.39 31.95 38.92
CA LYS A 289 -15.29 31.52 40.03
C LYS A 289 -15.21 30.01 40.37
N LYS A 290 -14.76 29.81 41.62
CA LYS A 290 -14.75 28.65 42.52
C LYS A 290 -15.85 27.57 42.36
N ALA A 291 -15.38 26.32 42.46
CA ALA A 291 -15.77 25.26 43.40
C ALA A 291 -17.25 24.85 43.56
N LYS A 292 -17.50 23.54 43.34
CA LYS A 292 -18.18 22.71 44.34
C LYS A 292 -17.89 21.22 44.15
N CYS A 293 -17.17 20.68 45.13
CA CYS A 293 -17.16 19.27 45.49
C CYS A 293 -18.57 18.88 45.97
N ARG A 294 -19.05 17.67 45.64
CA ARG A 294 -20.02 16.95 46.48
C ARG A 294 -20.12 15.47 46.10
N LYS A 295 -19.71 14.68 47.10
CA LYS A 295 -20.11 13.33 47.52
C LYS A 295 -19.88 12.18 46.55
#